data_AF-A0A8H6FZE7-F1
#
_entry.id   AF-A0A8H6FZE7-F1
#
_cell.length_a   1.000
_cell.length_b   1.000
_cell.length_c   1.000
_cell.angle_alpha   90.00
_cell.angle_beta   90.00
_cell.angle_gamma   90.00
#
_symmetry.space_group_name_H-M   'P 1'
#
loop_
_entity.id
_entity.type
_entity.pdbx_description
1 polymer ?
#
loop_
_entity_poly.entity_id
_entity_poly.type
_entity_poly.pdbx_seq_one_letter_code
_entity_poly.pdbx_strand_id
1 'polypeptide(L)'
;MPTPKTAPKTTKKPTTTRSAIADVVAREYTIHLHKRVHGVAFKKRAPRAIKEIRGFAINAMGTKDVRLDPQLNKKVWEAGIKGVPYRLRVRISRKRNDEEGAKEKLYSYVQAVNVKNPKGLTTVVVEDA
;
A
#
# COMPACT_ATOMS: atom_id res chain seq x y z
N MET A 1 17.08 -10.37 58.50
CA MET A 1 16.65 -9.17 57.74
C MET A 1 17.00 -9.38 56.27
N PRO A 2 16.06 -9.31 55.31
CA PRO A 2 16.38 -9.47 53.90
C PRO A 2 16.74 -8.12 53.25
N THR A 3 17.83 -8.09 52.47
CA THR A 3 18.32 -6.91 51.72
C THR A 3 17.48 -6.63 50.45
N PRO A 4 17.35 -5.37 50.01
CA PRO A 4 16.50 -5.01 48.86
C PRO A 4 17.18 -5.36 47.53
N LYS A 5 16.51 -6.14 46.68
CA LYS A 5 16.93 -6.39 45.28
C LYS A 5 16.65 -5.14 44.44
N THR A 6 17.69 -4.52 43.90
CA THR A 6 17.60 -3.40 42.96
C THR A 6 17.07 -3.89 41.61
N ALA A 7 15.99 -3.27 41.11
CA ALA A 7 15.40 -3.58 39.80
C ALA A 7 16.28 -3.03 38.65
N PRO A 8 16.37 -3.73 37.49
CA PRO A 8 17.18 -3.25 36.37
C PRO A 8 16.47 -2.11 35.63
N LYS A 9 17.15 -0.97 35.47
CA LYS A 9 16.70 0.15 34.64
C LYS A 9 16.69 -0.28 33.17
N THR A 10 15.51 -0.31 32.55
CA THR A 10 15.32 -0.51 31.11
C THR A 10 15.81 0.73 30.35
N THR A 11 16.98 0.62 29.71
CA THR A 11 17.50 1.60 28.76
C THR A 11 16.64 1.61 27.49
N LYS A 12 15.76 2.61 27.37
CA LYS A 12 15.03 2.88 26.12
C LYS A 12 16.04 3.31 25.05
N LYS A 13 16.17 2.52 23.98
CA LYS A 13 16.97 2.85 22.79
C LYS A 13 16.48 4.16 22.15
N PRO A 14 17.36 5.05 21.68
CA PRO A 14 16.97 6.31 21.07
C PRO A 14 16.24 6.05 19.75
N THR A 15 15.01 6.56 19.63
CA THR A 15 14.24 6.55 18.38
C THR A 15 14.85 7.58 17.44
N THR A 16 15.64 7.13 16.47
CA THR A 16 16.12 7.95 15.36
C THR A 16 14.94 8.58 14.63
N THR A 17 14.83 9.90 14.68
CA THR A 17 13.88 10.72 13.94
C THR A 17 14.12 10.53 12.44
N ARG A 18 13.27 9.74 11.77
CA ARG A 18 13.33 9.57 10.31
C ARG A 18 12.95 10.90 9.65
N SER A 19 13.75 11.34 8.68
CA SER A 19 13.53 12.59 7.96
C SER A 19 12.39 12.46 6.96
N ALA A 20 11.60 13.53 6.78
CA ALA A 20 10.44 13.56 5.88
C ALA A 20 10.78 13.37 4.38
N ILE A 21 12.07 13.47 4.02
CA ILE A 21 12.58 13.16 2.66
C ILE A 21 12.71 11.65 2.47
N ALA A 22 13.19 10.94 3.49
CA ALA A 22 13.21 9.47 3.50
C ALA A 22 11.80 8.87 3.44
N ASP A 23 10.78 9.69 3.73
CA ASP A 23 9.40 9.27 3.62
C ASP A 23 8.83 9.31 2.19
N VAL A 24 9.41 10.03 1.24
CA VAL A 24 8.95 9.95 -0.15
C VAL A 24 9.53 8.68 -0.78
N VAL A 25 8.67 7.73 -1.15
CA VAL A 25 9.10 6.42 -1.66
C VAL A 25 8.12 5.93 -2.71
N ALA A 26 8.64 5.43 -3.84
CA ALA A 26 7.89 4.66 -4.80
C ALA A 26 8.28 3.17 -4.74
N ARG A 27 7.27 2.30 -4.74
CA ARG A 27 7.47 0.84 -4.72
C ARG A 27 6.50 0.17 -5.65
N GLU A 28 6.99 -0.85 -6.33
CA GLU A 28 6.16 -1.75 -7.10
C GLU A 28 5.85 -3.02 -6.31
N TYR A 29 4.56 -3.33 -6.24
CA TYR A 29 4.02 -4.48 -5.56
C TYR A 29 3.24 -5.36 -6.53
N THR A 30 3.25 -6.66 -6.26
CA THR A 30 2.33 -7.60 -6.88
C THR A 30 1.20 -7.91 -5.91
N ILE A 31 -0.02 -7.47 -6.21
CA ILE A 31 -1.19 -7.75 -5.37
C ILE A 31 -1.85 -9.03 -5.86
N HIS A 32 -1.97 -10.03 -4.98
CA HIS A 32 -2.74 -11.23 -5.27
C HIS A 32 -4.23 -11.01 -4.98
N LEU A 33 -4.96 -10.50 -5.97
CA LEU A 33 -6.38 -10.17 -5.85
C LEU A 33 -7.26 -11.42 -5.70
N HIS A 34 -6.93 -12.53 -6.37
CA HIS A 34 -7.73 -13.77 -6.28
C HIS A 34 -7.92 -14.25 -4.83
N LYS A 35 -6.87 -14.21 -4.01
CA LYS A 35 -6.95 -14.58 -2.58
C LYS A 35 -7.81 -13.61 -1.77
N ARG A 36 -7.81 -12.32 -2.13
CA ARG A 36 -8.54 -11.26 -1.43
C ARG A 36 -10.02 -11.20 -1.79
N VAL A 37 -10.39 -11.70 -2.97
CA VAL A 37 -11.78 -11.75 -3.45
C VAL A 37 -12.37 -13.16 -3.43
N HIS A 38 -11.68 -14.11 -2.79
CA HIS A 38 -12.15 -15.48 -2.66
C HIS A 38 -13.45 -15.53 -1.83
N GLY A 39 -14.43 -16.30 -2.29
CA GLY A 39 -15.74 -16.44 -1.62
C GLY A 39 -16.67 -15.22 -1.74
N VAL A 40 -16.28 -14.18 -2.48
CA VAL A 40 -17.14 -12.99 -2.69
C VAL A 40 -18.12 -13.24 -3.83
N ALA A 41 -19.38 -12.84 -3.64
CA ALA A 41 -20.40 -12.88 -4.69
C ALA A 41 -19.95 -12.14 -5.96
N PHE A 42 -20.24 -12.71 -7.13
CA PHE A 42 -19.75 -12.18 -8.42
C PHE A 42 -20.07 -10.70 -8.65
N LYS A 43 -21.28 -10.25 -8.26
CA LYS A 43 -21.70 -8.84 -8.38
C LYS A 43 -20.92 -7.87 -7.48
N LYS A 44 -20.15 -8.37 -6.52
CA LYS A 44 -19.38 -7.55 -5.57
C LYS A 44 -17.87 -7.70 -5.74
N ARG A 45 -17.42 -8.50 -6.70
CA ARG A 45 -16.01 -8.91 -6.83
C ARG A 45 -15.09 -7.76 -7.25
N ALA A 46 -15.38 -7.05 -8.35
CA ALA A 46 -14.61 -5.86 -8.75
C ALA A 46 -14.68 -4.70 -7.73
N PRO A 47 -15.87 -4.31 -7.20
CA PRO A 47 -15.94 -3.32 -6.14
C PRO A 47 -15.14 -3.70 -4.88
N ARG A 48 -15.15 -4.99 -4.50
CA ARG A 48 -14.33 -5.48 -3.38
C ARG A 48 -12.84 -5.40 -3.72
N ALA A 49 -12.43 -5.78 -4.93
CA ALA A 49 -11.04 -5.70 -5.35
C ALA A 49 -10.46 -4.29 -5.21
N ILE A 50 -11.21 -3.26 -5.61
CA ILE A 50 -10.79 -1.86 -5.46
C ILE A 50 -10.60 -1.48 -3.99
N LYS A 51 -11.54 -1.86 -3.12
CA LYS A 51 -11.44 -1.62 -1.67
C LYS A 51 -10.22 -2.32 -1.07
N GLU A 52 -9.94 -3.53 -1.52
CA GLU A 52 -8.77 -4.31 -1.11
C GLU A 52 -7.45 -3.71 -1.60
N ILE A 53 -7.42 -3.13 -2.81
CA ILE A 53 -6.25 -2.41 -3.32
C ILE A 53 -6.00 -1.15 -2.49
N ARG A 54 -7.05 -0.40 -2.18
CA ARG A 54 -6.96 0.76 -1.28
C ARG A 54 -6.44 0.35 0.11
N GLY A 55 -7.02 -0.69 0.71
CA GLY A 55 -6.58 -1.22 2.01
C GLY A 55 -5.13 -1.71 1.99
N PHE A 56 -4.70 -2.33 0.88
CA PHE A 56 -3.31 -2.71 0.69
C PHE A 56 -2.37 -1.51 0.66
N ALA A 57 -2.73 -0.43 -0.04
CA ALA A 57 -1.92 0.78 -0.08
C ALA A 57 -1.83 1.47 1.30
N ILE A 58 -2.94 1.51 2.05
CA ILE A 58 -2.95 2.04 3.44
C ILE A 58 -1.96 1.24 4.30
N ASN A 59 -2.03 -0.09 4.27
CA ASN A 59 -1.16 -0.93 5.09
C ASN A 59 0.31 -0.90 4.65
N ALA A 60 0.58 -0.79 3.35
CA ALA A 60 1.94 -0.81 2.81
C ALA A 60 2.68 0.52 3.01
N MET A 61 1.99 1.65 2.87
CA MET A 61 2.62 2.98 2.92
C MET A 61 2.34 3.75 4.22
N GLY A 62 1.38 3.29 5.04
CA GLY A 62 0.98 3.92 6.29
C GLY A 62 0.21 5.24 6.13
N THR A 63 -0.30 5.55 4.93
CA THR A 63 -1.04 6.79 4.65
C THR A 63 -2.54 6.54 4.66
N LYS A 64 -3.32 7.46 5.26
CA LYS A 64 -4.79 7.39 5.21
C LYS A 64 -5.37 7.88 3.88
N ASP A 65 -4.74 8.89 3.28
CA ASP A 65 -5.15 9.36 1.95
C ASP A 65 -4.52 8.48 0.86
N VAL A 66 -5.38 7.83 0.08
CA VAL A 66 -5.00 6.94 -1.03
C VAL A 66 -5.81 7.33 -2.25
N ARG A 67 -5.09 7.76 -3.28
CA ARG A 67 -5.63 8.18 -4.58
C ARG A 67 -5.35 7.06 -5.60
N LEU A 68 -6.42 6.54 -6.21
CA LEU A 68 -6.34 5.49 -7.22
C LEU A 68 -6.33 6.12 -8.62
N ASP A 69 -5.42 5.69 -9.47
CA ASP A 69 -5.38 6.11 -10.88
C ASP A 69 -6.62 5.59 -11.64
N PRO A 70 -7.30 6.41 -12.45
CA PRO A 70 -8.34 5.93 -13.36
C PRO A 70 -7.91 4.75 -14.25
N GLN A 71 -6.64 4.67 -14.66
CA GLN A 71 -6.13 3.55 -15.47
C GLN A 71 -6.12 2.22 -14.69
N LEU A 72 -5.81 2.29 -13.39
CA LEU A 72 -5.91 1.14 -12.50
C LEU A 72 -7.36 0.67 -12.38
N ASN A 73 -8.31 1.60 -12.29
CA ASN A 73 -9.73 1.25 -12.28
C ASN A 73 -10.13 0.55 -13.59
N LYS A 74 -9.78 1.10 -14.75
CA LYS A 74 -10.10 0.48 -16.05
C LYS A 74 -9.61 -0.96 -16.15
N LYS A 75 -8.37 -1.25 -15.75
CA LYS A 75 -7.83 -2.63 -15.76
C LYS A 75 -8.54 -3.59 -14.82
N VAL A 76 -8.96 -3.14 -13.64
CA VAL A 76 -9.70 -3.98 -12.69
C VAL A 76 -11.09 -4.32 -13.23
N TRP A 77 -11.68 -3.42 -14.01
CA TRP A 77 -13.02 -3.55 -14.60
C TRP A 77 -13.04 -4.06 -16.04
N GLU A 78 -11.88 -4.27 -16.68
CA GLU A 78 -11.76 -4.58 -18.11
C GLU A 78 -12.53 -5.84 -18.52
N ALA A 79 -12.45 -6.91 -17.72
CA ALA A 79 -13.21 -8.16 -17.94
C ALA A 79 -14.56 -8.19 -17.19
N GLY A 80 -15.07 -7.02 -16.79
CA GLY A 80 -16.34 -6.83 -16.10
C GLY A 80 -16.32 -7.17 -14.61
N ILE A 81 -17.50 -7.14 -13.99
CA ILE A 81 -17.65 -7.19 -12.52
C ILE A 81 -17.14 -8.49 -11.88
N LYS A 82 -17.18 -9.60 -12.64
CA LYS A 82 -16.69 -10.94 -12.22
C LYS A 82 -15.22 -11.18 -12.61
N GLY A 83 -14.74 -10.50 -13.65
CA GLY A 83 -13.47 -10.76 -14.31
C GLY A 83 -12.27 -10.07 -13.65
N VAL A 84 -12.18 -10.06 -12.33
CA VAL A 84 -11.04 -9.41 -11.65
C VAL A 84 -9.75 -10.19 -11.94
N PRO A 85 -8.67 -9.51 -12.40
CA PRO A 85 -7.37 -10.14 -12.60
C PRO A 85 -6.88 -10.87 -11.35
N TYR A 86 -6.28 -12.06 -11.50
CA TYR A 86 -5.87 -12.85 -10.34
C TYR A 86 -4.72 -12.22 -9.55
N ARG A 87 -3.81 -11.57 -10.29
CA ARG A 87 -2.67 -10.82 -9.79
C ARG A 87 -2.56 -9.54 -10.58
N LEU A 88 -2.19 -8.46 -9.91
CA LEU A 88 -2.05 -7.15 -10.51
C LEU A 88 -0.73 -6.53 -10.04
N ARG A 89 0.10 -6.09 -10.98
CA ARG A 89 1.30 -5.31 -10.66
C ARG A 89 0.91 -3.85 -10.52
N VAL A 90 1.25 -3.27 -9.38
CA VAL A 90 0.84 -1.93 -8.98
C VAL A 90 2.07 -1.16 -8.51
N ARG A 91 2.22 0.06 -9.00
CA ARG A 91 3.18 1.02 -8.47
C ARG A 91 2.47 1.91 -7.47
N ILE A 92 3.03 2.02 -6.28
CA ILE A 92 2.53 2.89 -5.22
C ILE A 92 3.61 3.91 -4.91
N SER A 93 3.30 5.18 -5.18
CA SER A 93 4.19 6.31 -4.88
C SER A 93 3.60 7.11 -3.73
N ARG A 94 4.33 7.21 -2.62
CA ARG A 94 3.98 8.10 -1.50
C ARG A 94 4.59 9.46 -1.79
N LYS A 95 3.74 10.46 -2.02
CA LYS A 95 4.11 11.84 -2.37
C LYS A 95 3.69 12.80 -1.26
N ARG A 96 4.37 13.95 -1.19
CA ARG A 96 3.97 15.06 -0.31
C ARG A 96 2.73 15.73 -0.88
N ASN A 97 1.81 16.13 -0.01
CA ASN A 97 0.67 16.96 -0.40
C ASN A 97 1.03 18.43 -0.25
N ASP A 98 0.93 19.20 -1.34
CA ASP A 98 1.24 20.62 -1.39
C ASP A 98 -0.03 21.51 -1.35
N GLU A 99 -1.22 20.91 -1.20
CA GLU A 99 -2.48 21.68 -1.01
C GLU A 99 -2.54 22.30 0.40
N GLU A 100 -2.59 23.64 0.46
CA GLU A 100 -2.84 24.44 1.67
C GLU A 100 -4.19 24.04 2.30
N GLY A 101 -4.15 23.24 3.37
CA GLY A 101 -5.35 22.78 4.10
C GLY A 101 -5.52 21.25 4.19
N ALA A 102 -4.60 20.46 3.64
CA ALA A 102 -4.68 19.01 3.73
C ALA A 102 -4.52 18.49 5.17
N LYS A 103 -5.45 17.63 5.62
CA LYS A 103 -5.41 16.98 6.95
C LYS A 103 -4.20 16.06 7.13
N GLU A 104 -3.64 15.53 6.04
CA GLU A 104 -2.52 14.59 6.05
C GLU A 104 -1.43 15.13 5.12
N LYS A 105 -0.18 15.15 5.59
CA LYS A 105 0.97 15.72 4.86
C LYS A 105 1.45 14.86 3.68
N LEU A 106 1.04 13.59 3.64
CA LEU A 106 1.48 12.58 2.68
C LEU A 106 0.25 11.88 2.11
N TYR A 107 0.25 11.64 0.80
CA TYR A 107 -0.75 10.81 0.14
C TYR A 107 -0.06 9.69 -0.65
N SER A 108 -0.74 8.56 -0.79
CA SER A 108 -0.30 7.48 -1.69
C SER A 108 -1.05 7.53 -3.00
N TYR A 109 -0.31 7.57 -4.10
CA TYR A 109 -0.86 7.43 -5.45
C TYR A 109 -0.60 6.04 -5.98
N VAL A 110 -1.65 5.39 -6.50
CA VAL A 110 -1.62 3.98 -6.89
C VAL A 110 -1.89 3.87 -8.39
N GLN A 111 -0.90 3.36 -9.12
CA GLN A 111 -0.94 3.18 -10.57
C GLN A 111 -0.84 1.72 -10.95
N ALA A 112 -1.47 1.31 -12.06
CA ALA A 112 -1.33 -0.05 -12.55
C ALA A 112 -0.21 -0.17 -13.57
N VAL A 113 0.74 -1.08 -13.34
CA VAL A 113 1.80 -1.38 -14.30
C VAL A 113 1.33 -2.50 -15.24
N ASN A 114 1.41 -2.30 -16.55
CA ASN A 114 1.13 -3.38 -17.51
C ASN A 114 2.31 -4.35 -17.52
N VAL A 115 2.13 -5.53 -16.95
CA VAL A 115 3.11 -6.62 -17.04
C VAL A 115 2.42 -7.85 -17.58
N LYS A 116 3.02 -8.50 -18.59
CA LYS A 116 2.46 -9.70 -19.23
C LYS A 116 2.32 -10.87 -18.24
N ASN A 117 3.27 -11.03 -17.31
CA ASN A 117 3.20 -12.04 -16.26
C ASN A 117 3.60 -11.48 -14.88
N PRO A 118 2.64 -11.24 -13.97
CA PRO A 118 2.93 -10.73 -12.63
C PRO A 118 3.44 -11.79 -11.64
N LYS A 119 3.53 -13.07 -12.05
CA LYS A 119 3.95 -14.17 -11.15
C LYS A 119 5.46 -14.14 -10.93
N GLY A 120 5.89 -14.22 -9.66
CA GLY A 120 7.32 -14.28 -9.29
C GLY A 120 8.01 -12.92 -9.11
N LEU A 121 7.35 -11.81 -9.50
CA LEU A 121 7.89 -10.46 -9.28
C LEU A 121 7.79 -10.07 -7.81
N THR A 122 8.95 -9.89 -7.18
CA THR A 122 9.12 -9.40 -5.82
C THR A 122 8.85 -7.90 -5.74
N THR A 123 8.82 -7.37 -4.52
CA THR A 123 8.66 -5.94 -4.29
C THR A 123 9.94 -5.22 -4.67
N VAL A 124 9.83 -4.23 -5.55
CA VAL A 124 10.97 -3.45 -6.04
C VAL A 124 10.77 -1.99 -5.63
N VAL A 125 11.80 -1.37 -5.08
CA VAL A 125 11.81 0.09 -4.86
C VAL A 125 12.10 0.74 -6.21
N VAL A 126 11.24 1.64 -6.64
CA VAL A 126 11.44 2.41 -7.87
C VAL A 126 11.97 3.77 -7.46
N GLU A 127 13.09 4.18 -8.04
CA GLU A 127 13.53 5.55 -7.99
C GLU A 127 12.80 6.29 -9.11
N ASP A 128 11.85 7.15 -8.73
CA ASP A 128 11.31 8.13 -9.68
C ASP A 128 12.43 9.19 -9.84
N ALA A 129 13.06 9.22 -11.02
CA ALA A 129 14.13 10.16 -11.39
C ALA A 129 13.64 11.60 -11.48
#